data_AF-Q0CIY9-F1
#
_entry.id   AF-Q0CIY9-F1
#
_cell.length_a   1.000
_cell.length_b   1.000
_cell.length_c   1.000
_cell.angle_alpha   90.00
_cell.angle_beta   90.00
_cell.angle_gamma   90.00
#
_symmetry.space_group_name_H-M   'P 1'
#
loop_
_entity.id
_entity.type
_entity.pdbx_description
1 polymer ?
#
loop_
_entity_poly.entity_id
_entity_poly.type
_entity_poly.pdbx_seq_one_letter_code
_entity_poly.pdbx_strand_id
1 'polypeptide(L)'
;MFNSSIPFHLSLPVISIPHVNVSFPPAIYWLSILPVAILLLQFHRPQVRPQGCRKLGLSPAQSNLRDEYDPKYTQGVPSTQRDEQGRPAWRIKALFTFPIKSCAEVELDVADVVATGLAHDRQFCFAEYITPSPSPSSQPSQQQQPYWTARTMRDGEFSKLALIRPEIWVPDPTAPDYAPDLDEVRSHGVLIVHYPRVPRNTLHALLLRCAASLHLLPTELSFTVPLIPPSPTRYPSTAVKIWKDIPLAWDYGEHLPPSLRAFLTANSGGRTRGPITLFRAHPAHPREIFRCAPRKEDVGFQPVTAFADAYPLHLLNLASVRDVARRCVGDIPRLSVRRFRANVLVQGPPAFAEDAWKRIRVCGPAVVGTGEGLEIYASCRTMRCKLPNVDPDTGVRHPAEPDRTLKSYRRIDPGDYSNAALGMQLVPVAREFTLRVGDAVEVLETGEHFYIKMLAPGEKVEGV
;
A
#
# COMPACT_ATOMS: atom_id res chain seq x y z
N MET A 1 69.46 75.35 39.65
CA MET A 1 70.43 75.92 38.68
C MET A 1 71.10 74.76 37.95
N PHE A 2 71.15 74.87 36.62
CA PHE A 2 71.87 74.04 35.64
C PHE A 2 71.44 72.57 35.40
N ASN A 3 70.63 72.46 34.34
CA ASN A 3 70.53 71.39 33.33
C ASN A 3 71.73 70.44 33.21
N SER A 4 71.47 69.13 33.21
CA SER A 4 72.24 68.13 32.45
C SER A 4 71.47 66.80 32.37
N SER A 5 70.72 66.63 31.28
CA SER A 5 70.06 65.36 30.92
C SER A 5 70.92 64.65 29.88
N ILE A 6 71.53 63.53 30.26
CA ILE A 6 72.25 62.60 29.36
C ILE A 6 71.32 61.39 29.10
N PRO A 7 71.09 60.98 27.85
CA PRO A 7 70.14 59.91 27.52
C PRO A 7 70.77 58.52 27.68
N PHE A 8 70.07 57.65 28.40
CA PHE A 8 70.34 56.20 28.44
C PHE A 8 69.70 55.54 27.21
N HIS A 9 70.52 55.04 26.29
CA HIS A 9 70.09 54.15 25.21
C HIS A 9 69.97 52.71 25.76
N LEU A 10 68.73 52.24 25.93
CA LEU A 10 68.40 50.84 26.17
C LEU A 10 68.02 50.18 24.85
N SER A 11 68.93 49.35 24.32
CA SER A 11 68.73 48.53 23.14
C SER A 11 67.85 47.32 23.49
N LEU A 12 66.60 47.29 23.04
CA LEU A 12 65.74 46.10 23.13
C LEU A 12 65.95 45.21 21.90
N PRO A 13 66.20 43.90 22.05
CA PRO A 13 66.33 43.00 20.92
C PRO A 13 64.96 42.76 20.28
N VAL A 14 64.85 43.03 18.97
CA VAL A 14 63.70 42.66 18.14
C VAL A 14 63.68 41.14 18.00
N ILE A 15 62.75 40.48 18.69
CA ILE A 15 62.47 39.06 18.50
C ILE A 15 61.75 38.93 17.15
N SER A 16 62.46 38.48 16.12
CA SER A 16 61.85 38.08 14.85
C SER A 16 61.07 36.79 15.06
N ILE A 17 59.74 36.90 15.15
CA ILE A 17 58.84 35.75 15.08
C ILE A 17 58.87 35.25 13.63
N PRO A 18 59.30 34.00 13.36
CA PRO A 18 59.20 33.45 12.01
C PRO A 18 57.71 33.32 11.65
N HIS A 19 57.26 34.06 10.65
CA HIS A 19 55.97 33.83 10.01
C HIS A 19 56.02 32.45 9.33
N VAL A 20 55.62 31.41 10.05
CA VAL A 20 55.33 30.11 9.44
C VAL A 20 54.04 30.28 8.65
N ASN A 21 54.18 30.51 7.35
CA ASN A 21 53.07 30.46 6.40
C ASN A 21 52.61 29.00 6.28
N VAL A 22 51.78 28.55 7.21
CA VAL A 22 51.11 27.24 7.12
C VAL A 22 50.00 27.40 6.09
N SER A 23 50.34 27.23 4.81
CA SER A 23 49.34 27.04 3.76
C SER A 23 48.71 25.68 3.97
N PHE A 24 47.61 25.62 4.72
CA PHE A 24 46.78 24.43 4.77
C PHE A 24 46.25 24.14 3.36
N PRO A 25 46.42 22.92 2.82
CA PRO A 25 45.88 22.60 1.51
C PRO A 25 44.37 22.88 1.50
N PRO A 26 43.82 23.45 0.42
CA PRO A 26 42.39 23.84 0.34
C PRO A 26 41.43 22.70 0.69
N ALA A 27 41.87 21.44 0.56
CA ALA A 27 41.17 20.24 1.00
C ALA A 27 40.76 20.24 2.49
N ILE A 28 41.55 20.85 3.39
CA ILE A 28 41.25 20.88 4.85
C ILE A 28 40.07 21.81 5.16
N TYR A 29 39.94 22.92 4.41
CA TYR A 29 38.77 23.80 4.51
C TYR A 29 37.50 23.12 3.99
N TRP A 30 37.61 22.35 2.90
CA TRP A 30 36.48 21.54 2.41
C TRP A 30 36.05 20.47 3.42
N LEU A 31 36.98 19.84 4.14
CA LEU A 31 36.65 18.86 5.18
C LEU A 31 35.87 19.45 6.37
N SER A 32 36.00 20.74 6.63
CA SER A 32 35.32 21.44 7.73
C SER A 32 34.04 22.16 7.29
N ILE A 33 33.98 22.67 6.05
CA ILE A 33 32.80 23.36 5.50
C ILE A 33 31.75 22.37 4.97
N LEU A 34 32.19 21.25 4.38
CA LEU A 34 31.28 20.28 3.76
C LEU A 34 30.26 19.70 4.75
N PRO A 35 30.60 19.24 5.96
CA PRO A 35 29.61 18.76 6.92
C PRO A 35 28.56 19.82 7.32
N VAL A 36 28.99 21.07 7.47
CA VAL A 36 28.09 22.20 7.81
C VAL A 36 27.16 22.52 6.64
N ALA A 37 27.68 22.56 5.42
CA ALA A 37 26.87 22.78 4.21
C ALA A 37 25.86 21.64 3.99
N ILE A 38 26.28 20.39 4.24
CA ILE A 38 25.40 19.20 4.21
C ILE A 38 24.28 19.34 5.23
N LEU A 39 24.59 19.74 6.46
CA LEU A 39 23.62 19.91 7.54
C LEU A 39 22.64 21.05 7.21
N LEU A 40 23.12 22.19 6.69
CA LEU A 40 22.26 23.30 6.25
C LEU A 40 21.32 22.89 5.10
N LEU A 41 21.80 22.10 4.13
CA LEU A 41 21.00 21.57 3.03
C LEU A 41 19.96 20.54 3.50
N GLN A 42 20.24 19.79 4.56
CA GLN A 42 19.27 18.88 5.18
C GLN A 42 18.16 19.65 5.92
N PHE A 43 18.52 20.72 6.64
CA PHE A 43 17.56 21.58 7.35
C PHE A 43 16.60 22.33 6.42
N HIS A 44 17.05 22.68 5.22
CA HIS A 44 16.26 23.47 4.25
C HIS A 44 15.43 22.62 3.28
N ARG A 45 15.26 21.31 3.50
CA ARG A 45 14.38 20.52 2.63
C ARG A 45 12.91 20.75 3.00
N PRO A 46 12.11 21.42 2.14
CA PRO A 46 10.69 21.53 2.40
C PRO A 46 10.06 20.13 2.30
N GLN A 47 9.44 19.68 3.39
CA GLN A 47 8.48 18.58 3.30
C GLN A 47 7.23 19.09 2.62
N VAL A 48 6.80 18.43 1.54
CA VAL A 48 5.53 18.74 0.89
C VAL A 48 4.41 18.32 1.83
N ARG A 49 3.85 19.29 2.55
CA ARG A 49 2.66 19.11 3.38
C ARG A 49 1.48 19.77 2.66
N PRO A 50 0.48 18.99 2.22
CA PRO A 50 -0.75 19.55 1.65
C PRO A 50 -1.43 20.50 2.64
N GLN A 51 -1.79 21.69 2.18
CA GLN A 51 -2.38 22.74 3.03
C GLN A 51 -3.79 22.35 3.48
N GLY A 52 -4.14 22.72 4.71
CA GLY A 52 -5.47 22.46 5.27
C GLY A 52 -5.81 20.97 5.41
N CYS A 53 -4.80 20.09 5.37
CA CYS A 53 -4.99 18.65 5.42
C CYS A 53 -4.23 18.00 6.57
N ARG A 54 -4.76 16.86 7.02
CA ARG A 54 -4.09 15.91 7.91
C ARG A 54 -3.80 14.62 7.17
N LYS A 55 -2.66 14.02 7.48
CA LYS A 55 -2.28 12.70 6.98
C LYS A 55 -3.11 11.62 7.67
N LEU A 56 -3.67 10.70 6.89
CA LEU A 56 -4.23 9.46 7.40
C LEU A 56 -3.16 8.38 7.48
N GLY A 57 -3.33 7.50 8.46
CA GLY A 57 -2.53 6.31 8.65
C GLY A 57 -1.50 6.41 9.76
N LEU A 58 -1.11 5.23 10.22
CA LEU A 58 -0.16 5.09 11.33
C LEU A 58 1.27 5.27 10.85
N SER A 59 2.09 5.88 11.71
CA SER A 59 3.53 5.84 11.53
C SER A 59 4.06 4.42 11.80
N PRO A 60 5.25 4.05 11.28
CA PRO A 60 5.87 2.77 11.61
C PRO A 60 6.05 2.54 13.12
N ALA A 61 6.23 3.62 13.90
CA ALA A 61 6.35 3.55 15.36
C ALA A 61 5.02 3.15 16.05
N GLN A 62 3.89 3.46 15.42
CA GLN A 62 2.53 3.21 15.91
C GLN A 62 1.89 1.95 15.32
N SER A 63 2.57 1.27 14.38
CA SER A 63 2.01 0.11 13.67
C SER A 63 1.52 -0.98 14.64
N ASN A 64 0.32 -1.49 14.37
CA ASN A 64 -0.27 -2.62 15.08
C ASN A 64 0.39 -3.96 14.71
N LEU A 65 1.28 -3.99 13.71
CA LEU A 65 2.02 -5.17 13.29
C LEU A 65 3.42 -5.30 13.92
N ARG A 66 3.83 -4.40 14.79
CA ARG A 66 5.17 -4.45 15.43
C ARG A 66 5.45 -5.78 16.12
N ASP A 67 4.42 -6.42 16.64
CA ASP A 67 4.47 -7.73 17.30
C ASP A 67 3.87 -8.87 16.44
N GLU A 68 3.71 -8.72 15.11
CA GLU A 68 3.05 -9.74 14.27
C GLU A 68 3.71 -11.14 14.35
N TYR A 69 4.98 -11.22 14.76
CA TYR A 69 5.76 -12.45 14.91
C TYR A 69 5.79 -13.01 16.34
N ASP A 70 5.09 -12.36 17.28
CA ASP A 70 5.00 -12.81 18.66
C ASP A 70 4.38 -14.22 18.73
N PRO A 71 5.00 -15.18 19.45
CA PRO A 71 4.49 -16.54 19.61
C PRO A 71 3.04 -16.64 20.11
N LYS A 72 2.53 -15.63 20.84
CA LYS A 72 1.14 -15.60 21.30
C LYS A 72 0.12 -15.70 20.15
N TYR A 73 0.52 -15.31 18.94
CA TYR A 73 -0.33 -15.38 17.75
C TYR A 73 -0.32 -16.74 17.06
N THR A 74 0.43 -17.72 17.57
CA THR A 74 0.50 -19.06 16.98
C THR A 74 -0.56 -20.03 17.50
N GLN A 75 -1.22 -19.67 18.61
CA GLN A 75 -2.26 -20.47 19.25
C GLN A 75 -3.56 -19.69 19.29
N GLY A 76 -4.68 -20.39 19.07
CA GLY A 76 -6.01 -19.82 19.24
C GLY A 76 -6.45 -19.87 20.69
N VAL A 77 -7.39 -19.00 21.03
CA VAL A 77 -8.07 -18.97 22.33
C VAL A 77 -9.58 -19.01 22.14
N PRO A 78 -10.37 -19.43 23.15
CA PRO A 78 -11.83 -19.37 23.08
C PRO A 78 -12.35 -17.95 22.83
N SER A 79 -13.47 -17.81 22.11
CA SER A 79 -14.07 -16.51 21.79
C SER A 79 -14.54 -15.72 23.03
N THR A 80 -14.86 -16.42 24.13
CA THR A 80 -15.26 -15.84 25.41
C THR A 80 -14.08 -15.30 26.23
N GLN A 81 -12.85 -15.63 25.85
CA GLN A 81 -11.66 -15.18 26.59
C GLN A 81 -11.47 -13.67 26.45
N ARG A 82 -10.95 -13.06 27.52
CA ARG A 82 -10.49 -11.67 27.55
C ARG A 82 -8.99 -11.62 27.83
N ASP A 83 -8.31 -10.58 27.36
CA ASP A 83 -6.91 -10.35 27.69
C ASP A 83 -6.74 -9.73 29.08
N GLU A 84 -5.49 -9.52 29.49
CA GLU A 84 -5.14 -8.92 30.80
C GLU A 84 -5.75 -7.53 31.01
N GLN A 85 -6.09 -6.82 29.93
CA GLN A 85 -6.76 -5.51 29.98
C GLN A 85 -8.29 -5.63 29.85
N GLY A 86 -8.84 -6.84 29.95
CA GLY A 86 -10.28 -7.11 29.87
C GLY A 86 -10.86 -7.00 28.45
N ARG A 87 -10.03 -6.88 27.41
CA ARG A 87 -10.51 -6.74 26.03
C ARG A 87 -10.86 -8.12 25.44
N PRO A 88 -11.88 -8.22 24.57
CA PRO A 88 -12.20 -9.46 23.87
C PRO A 88 -10.97 -10.03 23.16
N ALA A 89 -10.69 -11.32 23.35
CA ALA A 89 -9.54 -11.94 22.71
C ALA A 89 -9.68 -11.99 21.17
N TRP A 90 -10.90 -12.26 20.69
CA TRP A 90 -11.28 -12.24 19.29
C TRP A 90 -11.64 -10.81 18.88
N ARG A 91 -10.74 -10.18 18.12
CA ARG A 91 -10.87 -8.77 17.75
C ARG A 91 -10.08 -8.42 16.50
N ILE A 92 -10.38 -7.25 15.95
CA ILE A 92 -9.57 -6.63 14.90
C ILE A 92 -8.20 -6.26 15.47
N LYS A 93 -7.14 -6.82 14.89
CA LYS A 93 -5.74 -6.55 15.20
C LYS A 93 -5.22 -5.35 14.42
N ALA A 94 -5.52 -5.26 13.12
CA ALA A 94 -5.04 -4.18 12.27
C ALA A 94 -6.01 -3.95 11.10
N LEU A 95 -6.08 -2.70 10.64
CA LEU A 95 -6.84 -2.30 9.47
C LEU A 95 -5.90 -1.75 8.39
N PHE A 96 -6.13 -2.12 7.14
CA PHE A 96 -5.34 -1.65 6.00
C PHE A 96 -6.24 -1.21 4.86
N THR A 97 -5.93 -0.04 4.31
CA THR A 97 -6.45 0.38 3.01
C THR A 97 -5.32 0.34 1.98
N PHE A 98 -5.62 0.00 0.74
CA PHE A 98 -4.67 -0.02 -0.37
C PHE A 98 -5.10 0.98 -1.44
N PRO A 99 -4.76 2.28 -1.30
CA PRO A 99 -5.30 3.34 -2.17
C PRO A 99 -5.18 3.07 -3.67
N ILE A 100 -4.02 2.53 -4.04
CA ILE A 100 -3.73 2.10 -5.41
C ILE A 100 -3.65 0.58 -5.44
N LYS A 101 -4.40 -0.04 -6.37
CA LYS A 101 -4.34 -1.48 -6.64
C LYS A 101 -2.89 -1.91 -6.81
N SER A 102 -2.51 -2.99 -6.12
CA SER A 102 -1.18 -3.60 -6.16
C SER A 102 -0.03 -2.78 -5.55
N CYS A 103 -0.29 -1.60 -4.98
CA CYS A 103 0.72 -0.79 -4.28
C CYS A 103 0.68 -1.02 -2.77
N ALA A 104 1.62 -0.44 -2.02
CA ALA A 104 1.70 -0.57 -0.58
C ALA A 104 0.43 -0.08 0.14
N GLU A 105 0.18 -0.64 1.33
CA GLU A 105 -0.91 -0.26 2.22
C GLU A 105 -0.67 1.07 2.95
N VAL A 106 -1.78 1.62 3.46
CA VAL A 106 -1.83 2.56 4.57
C VAL A 106 -2.50 1.85 5.73
N GLU A 107 -1.78 1.70 6.84
CA GLU A 107 -2.32 1.12 8.07
C GLU A 107 -3.15 2.14 8.84
N LEU A 108 -4.31 1.72 9.36
CA LEU A 108 -5.29 2.58 10.02
C LEU A 108 -5.65 2.03 11.41
N ASP A 109 -5.94 2.93 12.36
CA ASP A 109 -6.63 2.55 13.61
C ASP A 109 -8.15 2.57 13.47
N VAL A 110 -8.65 3.43 12.57
CA VAL A 110 -10.07 3.64 12.31
C VAL A 110 -10.27 3.75 10.81
N ALA A 111 -11.25 3.02 10.27
CA ALA A 111 -11.56 3.05 8.86
C ALA A 111 -13.08 3.07 8.65
N ASP A 112 -13.55 4.04 7.88
CA ASP A 112 -14.92 4.04 7.41
C ASP A 112 -15.08 2.99 6.30
N VAL A 113 -16.19 2.29 6.33
CA VAL A 113 -16.67 1.36 5.31
C VAL A 113 -17.64 2.14 4.44
N VAL A 114 -17.43 2.08 3.13
CA VAL A 114 -18.30 2.63 2.10
C VAL A 114 -18.77 1.51 1.18
N ALA A 115 -19.65 1.81 0.23
CA ALA A 115 -20.21 0.81 -0.69
C ALA A 115 -19.18 -0.07 -1.42
N THR A 116 -17.96 0.43 -1.66
CA THR A 116 -16.89 -0.29 -2.39
C THR A 116 -15.86 -0.98 -1.50
N GLY A 117 -15.94 -0.87 -0.17
CA GLY A 117 -14.95 -1.42 0.78
C GLY A 117 -14.60 -0.43 1.88
N LEU A 118 -13.37 -0.47 2.40
CA LEU A 118 -12.87 0.63 3.23
C LEU A 118 -12.76 1.90 2.40
N ALA A 119 -12.98 3.06 3.02
CA ALA A 119 -12.74 4.36 2.41
C ALA A 119 -11.32 4.42 1.84
N HIS A 120 -11.21 5.01 0.66
CA HIS A 120 -9.99 5.09 -0.14
C HIS A 120 -9.40 3.75 -0.62
N ASP A 121 -9.97 2.58 -0.30
CA ASP A 121 -9.39 1.30 -0.72
C ASP A 121 -9.57 1.07 -2.22
N ARG A 122 -8.45 0.82 -2.90
CA ARG A 122 -8.34 0.44 -4.31
C ARG A 122 -9.19 1.33 -5.23
N GLN A 123 -9.21 2.62 -4.92
CA GLN A 123 -9.87 3.64 -5.73
C GLN A 123 -9.04 4.01 -6.97
N PHE A 124 -7.75 3.67 -6.96
CA PHE A 124 -6.84 3.91 -8.07
C PHE A 124 -6.23 2.60 -8.59
N CYS A 125 -5.82 2.57 -9.86
CA CYS A 125 -4.96 1.52 -10.40
C CYS A 125 -4.03 2.06 -11.49
N PHE A 126 -2.87 1.44 -11.65
CA PHE A 126 -2.06 1.65 -12.86
C PHE A 126 -2.59 0.76 -13.98
N ALA A 127 -2.70 1.29 -15.19
CA ALA A 127 -3.07 0.51 -16.36
C ALA A 127 -2.13 0.80 -17.52
N GLU A 128 -1.94 -0.21 -18.37
CA GLU A 128 -1.16 -0.13 -19.61
C GLU A 128 -2.09 -0.11 -20.81
N TYR A 129 -1.75 0.70 -21.80
CA TYR A 129 -2.45 0.73 -23.08
C TYR A 129 -1.89 -0.36 -23.99
N ILE A 130 -2.75 -1.29 -24.39
CA ILE A 130 -2.38 -2.44 -25.23
C ILE A 130 -2.83 -2.18 -26.65
N THR A 131 -1.89 -2.29 -27.59
CA THR A 131 -2.17 -2.33 -29.03
C THR A 131 -1.98 -3.76 -29.50
N PRO A 132 -3.06 -4.52 -29.74
CA PRO A 132 -2.97 -5.89 -30.21
C PRO A 132 -2.17 -5.96 -31.51
N SER A 133 -1.19 -6.88 -31.58
CA SER A 133 -0.49 -7.13 -32.84
C SER A 133 -1.43 -7.83 -33.82
N PRO A 134 -1.47 -7.43 -35.10
CA PRO A 134 -2.26 -8.14 -36.09
C PRO A 134 -1.72 -9.58 -36.21
N SER A 135 -2.54 -10.58 -35.88
CA SER A 135 -2.15 -11.97 -36.11
C SER A 135 -2.31 -12.28 -37.60
N PRO A 136 -1.34 -12.95 -38.24
CA PRO A 136 -1.45 -13.32 -39.66
C PRO A 136 -2.58 -14.33 -39.93
N SER A 137 -3.16 -14.94 -38.89
CA SER A 137 -4.24 -15.93 -38.96
C SER A 137 -5.63 -15.40 -38.62
N SER A 138 -5.76 -14.15 -38.17
CA SER A 138 -7.06 -13.58 -37.76
C SER A 138 -7.73 -12.88 -38.94
N GLN A 139 -8.98 -13.22 -39.24
CA GLN A 139 -9.79 -12.49 -40.22
C GLN A 139 -9.92 -11.00 -39.79
N PRO A 140 -10.08 -10.06 -40.74
CA PRO A 140 -10.17 -8.61 -40.44
C PRO A 140 -11.23 -8.24 -39.39
N SER A 141 -12.30 -9.04 -39.27
CA SER A 141 -13.39 -8.88 -38.30
C SER A 141 -13.04 -9.30 -36.86
N GLN A 142 -11.87 -9.91 -36.63
CA GLN A 142 -11.42 -10.41 -35.32
C GLN A 142 -10.26 -9.59 -34.73
N GLN A 143 -9.86 -8.48 -35.35
CA GLN A 143 -8.84 -7.61 -34.78
C GLN A 143 -9.37 -6.89 -33.53
N GLN A 144 -8.80 -7.24 -32.38
CA GLN A 144 -9.14 -6.62 -31.11
C GLN A 144 -8.71 -5.14 -31.15
N GLN A 145 -9.63 -4.23 -30.82
CA GLN A 145 -9.32 -2.81 -30.71
C GLN A 145 -8.32 -2.56 -29.57
N PRO A 146 -7.47 -1.53 -29.66
CA PRO A 146 -6.62 -1.12 -28.55
C PRO A 146 -7.42 -0.83 -27.28
N TYR A 147 -6.88 -1.18 -26.12
CA TYR A 147 -7.58 -1.05 -24.84
C TYR A 147 -6.63 -0.78 -23.68
N TRP A 148 -7.14 -0.15 -22.63
CA TRP A 148 -6.43 -0.03 -21.36
C TRP A 148 -6.68 -1.27 -20.49
N THR A 149 -5.64 -1.80 -19.86
CA THR A 149 -5.78 -2.90 -18.91
C THR A 149 -5.00 -2.65 -17.61
N ALA A 150 -5.68 -2.87 -16.48
CA ALA A 150 -5.09 -2.71 -15.16
C ALA A 150 -3.90 -3.68 -14.99
N ARG A 151 -2.78 -3.15 -14.50
CA ARG A 151 -1.56 -3.90 -14.22
C ARG A 151 -1.47 -4.22 -12.74
N THR A 152 -0.97 -5.41 -12.44
CA THR A 152 -0.97 -5.95 -11.07
C THR A 152 0.37 -6.56 -10.70
N MET A 153 0.64 -6.70 -9.40
CA MET A 153 1.82 -7.43 -8.91
C MET A 153 1.85 -8.91 -9.34
N ARG A 154 0.73 -9.46 -9.84
CA ARG A 154 0.68 -10.83 -10.39
C ARG A 154 1.47 -10.93 -11.68
N ASP A 155 1.47 -9.84 -12.44
CA ASP A 155 2.26 -9.67 -13.65
C ASP A 155 3.73 -9.57 -13.22
N GLY A 156 4.54 -10.57 -13.53
CA GLY A 156 5.89 -10.71 -12.96
C GLY A 156 6.78 -9.47 -13.17
N GLU A 157 6.56 -8.73 -14.24
CA GLU A 157 7.29 -7.52 -14.56
C GLU A 157 6.81 -6.27 -13.78
N PHE A 158 5.66 -6.35 -13.10
CA PHE A 158 5.06 -5.28 -12.29
C PHE A 158 5.14 -5.57 -10.77
N SER A 159 6.00 -6.50 -10.34
CA SER A 159 6.20 -6.77 -8.90
C SER A 159 6.67 -5.53 -8.12
N LYS A 160 7.37 -4.61 -8.79
CA LYS A 160 7.82 -3.31 -8.24
C LYS A 160 6.69 -2.37 -7.84
N LEU A 161 5.44 -2.62 -8.25
CA LEU A 161 4.28 -1.89 -7.72
C LEU A 161 4.21 -1.98 -6.19
N ALA A 162 4.72 -3.07 -5.59
CA ALA A 162 4.84 -3.23 -4.14
C ALA A 162 5.58 -2.08 -3.45
N LEU A 163 6.54 -1.45 -4.15
CA LEU A 163 7.40 -0.39 -3.62
C LEU A 163 6.81 1.01 -3.82
N ILE A 164 5.66 1.13 -4.49
CA ILE A 164 4.95 2.40 -4.60
C ILE A 164 4.15 2.60 -3.32
N ARG A 165 4.45 3.67 -2.60
CA ARG A 165 3.89 3.97 -1.29
C ARG A 165 2.93 5.16 -1.36
N PRO A 166 1.62 4.94 -1.27
CA PRO A 166 0.65 6.03 -1.18
C PRO A 166 0.61 6.65 0.22
N GLU A 167 0.35 7.95 0.28
CA GLU A 167 -0.06 8.68 1.48
C GLU A 167 -1.40 9.36 1.21
N ILE A 168 -2.35 9.18 2.11
CA ILE A 168 -3.67 9.81 2.00
C ILE A 168 -3.66 11.03 2.91
N TRP A 169 -4.01 12.19 2.36
CA TRP A 169 -4.18 13.43 3.09
C TRP A 169 -5.62 13.88 2.92
N VAL A 170 -6.33 14.11 4.02
CA VAL A 170 -7.73 14.53 4.00
C VAL A 170 -7.90 15.90 4.64
N PRO A 171 -8.91 16.68 4.24
CA PRO A 171 -9.15 18.00 4.81
C PRO A 171 -9.33 17.95 6.32
N ASP A 172 -8.72 18.91 7.01
CA ASP A 172 -8.80 19.07 8.45
C ASP A 172 -9.17 20.52 8.79
N PRO A 173 -10.46 20.79 9.08
CA PRO A 173 -10.93 22.12 9.46
C PRO A 173 -10.26 22.70 10.71
N THR A 174 -9.57 21.86 11.51
CA THR A 174 -8.83 22.31 12.70
C THR A 174 -7.39 22.72 12.39
N ALA A 175 -6.91 22.50 11.16
CA ALA A 175 -5.57 22.89 10.75
C ALA A 175 -5.43 24.41 10.65
N PRO A 176 -4.31 25.00 11.10
CA PRO A 176 -4.12 26.46 11.12
C PRO A 176 -4.04 27.09 9.72
N ASP A 177 -3.71 26.29 8.71
CA ASP A 177 -3.61 26.66 7.30
C ASP A 177 -4.83 26.18 6.47
N TYR A 178 -5.93 25.82 7.13
CA TYR A 178 -7.15 25.41 6.45
C TYR A 178 -7.87 26.58 5.79
N ALA A 179 -8.21 26.41 4.51
CA ALA A 179 -9.17 27.26 3.83
C ALA A 179 -10.05 26.43 2.87
N PRO A 180 -11.38 26.68 2.82
CA PRO A 180 -12.32 25.84 2.06
C PRO A 180 -12.17 25.96 0.54
N ASP A 181 -11.49 26.99 0.05
CA ASP A 181 -11.21 27.26 -1.35
C ASP A 181 -9.91 26.62 -1.87
N LEU A 182 -9.08 26.04 -0.98
CA LEU A 182 -7.90 25.27 -1.36
C LEU A 182 -8.26 24.11 -2.29
N ASP A 183 -7.43 23.86 -3.30
CA ASP A 183 -7.61 22.75 -4.24
C ASP A 183 -7.60 21.40 -3.51
N GLU A 184 -6.74 21.25 -2.50
CA GLU A 184 -6.67 20.09 -1.62
C GLU A 184 -7.99 19.85 -0.89
N VAL A 185 -8.65 20.91 -0.42
CA VAL A 185 -9.91 20.81 0.32
C VAL A 185 -11.07 20.50 -0.63
N ARG A 186 -11.13 21.19 -1.77
CA ARG A 186 -12.15 20.98 -2.82
C ARG A 186 -12.11 19.58 -3.44
N SER A 187 -10.94 18.96 -3.48
CA SER A 187 -10.76 17.59 -3.95
C SER A 187 -10.99 16.52 -2.87
N HIS A 188 -11.50 16.93 -1.69
CA HIS A 188 -11.66 16.07 -0.51
C HIS A 188 -10.36 15.41 -0.07
N GLY A 189 -9.23 16.10 -0.31
CA GLY A 189 -7.90 15.67 0.02
C GLY A 189 -7.07 15.25 -1.18
N VAL A 190 -5.82 14.86 -0.92
CA VAL A 190 -4.86 14.46 -1.95
C VAL A 190 -4.20 13.13 -1.63
N LEU A 191 -3.76 12.45 -2.68
CA LEU A 191 -2.93 11.27 -2.60
C LEU A 191 -1.50 11.65 -3.02
N ILE A 192 -0.55 11.54 -2.11
CA ILE A 192 0.88 11.66 -2.45
C ILE A 192 1.42 10.26 -2.70
N VAL A 193 2.01 10.05 -3.87
CA VAL A 193 2.49 8.73 -4.31
C VAL A 193 4.00 8.74 -4.37
N HIS A 194 4.63 8.02 -3.44
CA HIS A 194 6.09 7.86 -3.37
C HIS A 194 6.54 6.62 -4.12
N TYR A 195 7.71 6.69 -4.74
CA TYR A 195 8.32 5.56 -5.45
C TYR A 195 9.85 5.67 -5.47
N PRO A 196 10.58 4.54 -5.49
CA PRO A 196 12.04 4.54 -5.52
C PRO A 196 12.62 5.26 -6.74
N ARG A 197 13.70 6.00 -6.53
CA ARG A 197 14.50 6.55 -7.61
C ARG A 197 15.26 5.44 -8.33
N VAL A 198 15.14 5.39 -9.66
CA VAL A 198 15.91 4.44 -10.47
C VAL A 198 17.26 5.04 -10.90
N PRO A 199 18.38 4.35 -10.65
CA PRO A 199 19.67 4.78 -11.15
C PRO A 199 19.75 4.61 -12.67
N ARG A 200 20.52 5.48 -13.32
CA ARG A 200 20.70 5.44 -14.79
C ARG A 200 21.73 4.40 -15.22
N ASN A 201 22.71 4.15 -14.37
CA ASN A 201 23.81 3.21 -14.58
C ASN A 201 24.46 2.86 -13.23
N THR A 202 25.42 1.95 -13.22
CA THR A 202 26.09 1.46 -12.00
C THR A 202 26.80 2.57 -11.22
N LEU A 203 27.48 3.49 -11.92
CA LEU A 203 28.16 4.63 -11.28
C LEU A 203 27.14 5.57 -10.60
N HIS A 204 26.06 5.90 -11.30
CA HIS A 204 24.97 6.71 -10.75
C HIS A 204 24.29 6.00 -9.58
N ALA A 205 24.17 4.66 -9.60
CA ALA A 205 23.66 3.90 -8.47
C ALA A 205 24.57 4.03 -7.23
N LEU A 206 25.89 3.96 -7.42
CA LEU A 206 26.85 4.17 -6.33
C LEU A 206 26.74 5.60 -5.78
N LEU A 207 26.72 6.61 -6.66
CA LEU A 207 26.58 8.01 -6.27
C LEU A 207 25.27 8.27 -5.51
N LEU A 208 24.15 7.70 -5.98
CA LEU A 208 22.86 7.81 -5.28
C LEU A 208 22.89 7.15 -3.91
N ARG A 209 23.54 5.98 -3.77
CA ARG A 209 23.70 5.31 -2.47
C ARG A 209 24.54 6.15 -1.51
N CYS A 210 25.67 6.70 -1.98
CA CYS A 210 26.51 7.59 -1.18
C CYS A 210 25.78 8.88 -0.78
N ALA A 211 25.07 9.51 -1.72
CA ALA A 211 24.28 10.70 -1.44
C ALA A 211 23.12 10.40 -0.46
N ALA A 212 22.47 9.25 -0.60
CA ALA A 212 21.43 8.79 0.31
C ALA A 212 21.96 8.51 1.72
N SER A 213 23.11 7.83 1.86
CA SER A 213 23.72 7.58 3.17
C SER A 213 24.15 8.86 3.89
N LEU A 214 24.48 9.90 3.12
CA LEU A 214 24.78 11.25 3.64
C LEU A 214 23.52 12.13 3.76
N HIS A 215 22.34 11.58 3.52
CA HIS A 215 21.05 12.29 3.49
C HIS A 215 21.03 13.50 2.55
N LEU A 216 21.87 13.54 1.52
CA LEU A 216 22.00 14.62 0.53
C LEU A 216 20.99 14.56 -0.62
N LEU A 217 20.40 13.39 -0.84
CA LEU A 217 19.33 13.22 -1.82
C LEU A 217 18.30 12.25 -1.27
N PRO A 218 17.00 12.50 -1.49
CA PRO A 218 15.97 11.52 -1.15
C PRO A 218 16.11 10.29 -2.06
N THR A 219 15.98 9.12 -1.45
CA THR A 219 15.96 7.82 -2.12
C THR A 219 14.68 7.60 -2.93
N GLU A 220 13.63 8.34 -2.59
CA GLU A 220 12.32 8.32 -3.24
C GLU A 220 12.05 9.60 -4.01
N LEU A 221 11.17 9.48 -5.00
CA LEU A 221 10.50 10.57 -5.68
C LEU A 221 9.02 10.51 -5.32
N SER A 222 8.30 11.62 -5.50
CA SER A 222 6.86 11.66 -5.30
C SER A 222 6.16 12.53 -6.33
N PHE A 223 4.87 12.28 -6.50
CA PHE A 223 3.93 13.15 -7.19
C PHE A 223 2.60 13.15 -6.42
N THR A 224 1.78 14.18 -6.65
CA THR A 224 0.52 14.39 -5.92
C THR A 224 -0.64 14.37 -6.89
N VAL A 225 -1.74 13.73 -6.50
CA VAL A 225 -3.00 13.74 -7.25
C VAL A 225 -4.19 14.02 -6.33
N PRO A 226 -5.28 14.64 -6.80
CA PRO A 226 -6.47 14.82 -5.97
C PRO A 226 -7.14 13.48 -5.63
N LEU A 227 -7.75 13.35 -4.45
CA LEU A 227 -8.52 12.15 -4.08
C LEU A 227 -9.83 12.05 -4.84
N ILE A 228 -10.45 13.19 -5.16
CA ILE A 228 -11.66 13.29 -5.98
C ILE A 228 -11.40 14.36 -7.05
N PRO A 229 -11.73 14.11 -8.33
CA PRO A 229 -11.67 15.16 -9.34
C PRO A 229 -12.39 16.43 -8.90
N PRO A 230 -11.81 17.61 -9.14
CA PRO A 230 -12.56 18.85 -8.96
C PRO A 230 -13.75 18.88 -9.92
N SER A 231 -14.81 19.59 -9.54
CA SER A 231 -15.99 19.80 -10.37
C SER A 231 -15.95 21.21 -10.98
N PRO A 232 -16.07 21.38 -12.32
CA PRO A 232 -16.20 20.33 -13.33
C PRO A 232 -14.89 19.55 -13.54
N THR A 233 -14.98 18.24 -13.82
CA THR A 233 -13.79 17.41 -14.03
C THR A 233 -13.17 17.64 -15.40
N ARG A 234 -11.85 17.84 -15.43
CA ARG A 234 -11.05 17.88 -16.67
C ARG A 234 -10.51 16.51 -17.08
N TYR A 235 -10.59 15.51 -16.21
CA TYR A 235 -10.01 14.19 -16.46
C TYR A 235 -10.86 13.39 -17.45
N PRO A 236 -10.27 12.85 -18.53
CA PRO A 236 -10.97 12.00 -19.49
C PRO A 236 -11.58 10.77 -18.81
N SER A 237 -12.84 10.47 -19.10
CA SER A 237 -13.47 9.21 -18.71
C SER A 237 -13.15 8.14 -19.74
N THR A 238 -12.47 7.07 -19.32
CA THR A 238 -11.92 6.05 -20.20
C THR A 238 -12.25 4.66 -19.66
N ALA A 239 -12.58 3.73 -20.56
CA ALA A 239 -12.83 2.34 -20.21
C ALA A 239 -11.52 1.61 -19.87
N VAL A 240 -11.45 1.00 -18.68
CA VAL A 240 -10.26 0.29 -18.20
C VAL A 240 -10.61 -1.15 -17.88
N LYS A 241 -10.00 -2.09 -18.61
CA LYS A 241 -10.19 -3.52 -18.37
C LYS A 241 -9.53 -3.94 -17.06
N ILE A 242 -10.33 -4.53 -16.17
CA ILE A 242 -9.87 -5.21 -14.97
C ILE A 242 -10.53 -6.59 -14.90
N TRP A 243 -9.71 -7.63 -15.05
CA TRP A 243 -10.21 -9.00 -15.24
C TRP A 243 -11.16 -9.08 -16.43
N LYS A 244 -12.42 -9.50 -16.19
CA LYS A 244 -13.48 -9.58 -17.19
C LYS A 244 -14.31 -8.29 -17.30
N ASP A 245 -14.14 -7.36 -16.37
CA ASP A 245 -14.93 -6.13 -16.32
C ASP A 245 -14.20 -4.99 -17.02
N ILE A 246 -14.96 -4.03 -17.56
CA ILE A 246 -14.42 -2.84 -18.23
C ILE A 246 -15.14 -1.58 -17.73
N PRO A 247 -15.01 -1.22 -16.44
CA PRO A 247 -15.61 0.00 -15.91
C PRO A 247 -15.00 1.26 -16.53
N LEU A 248 -15.74 2.36 -16.48
CA LEU A 248 -15.17 3.69 -16.74
C LEU A 248 -14.32 4.15 -15.55
N ALA A 249 -13.26 4.87 -15.86
CA ALA A 249 -12.32 5.45 -14.90
C ALA A 249 -11.78 6.78 -15.43
N TRP A 250 -11.42 7.69 -14.53
CA TRP A 250 -10.78 8.95 -14.89
C TRP A 250 -9.28 8.78 -15.08
N ASP A 251 -8.74 9.23 -16.21
CA ASP A 251 -7.32 9.20 -16.53
C ASP A 251 -6.58 10.36 -15.83
N TYR A 252 -5.63 10.01 -14.95
CA TYR A 252 -4.82 10.96 -14.17
C TYR A 252 -3.42 11.15 -14.79
N GLY A 253 -3.23 10.78 -16.05
CA GLY A 253 -1.94 10.78 -16.74
C GLY A 253 -1.21 12.11 -16.76
N GLU A 254 -1.92 13.23 -16.70
CA GLU A 254 -1.32 14.58 -16.64
C GLU A 254 -0.41 14.77 -15.41
N HIS A 255 -0.62 14.01 -14.33
CA HIS A 255 0.15 14.11 -13.09
C HIS A 255 1.41 13.23 -13.08
N LEU A 256 1.54 12.31 -14.04
CA LEU A 256 2.56 11.27 -13.95
C LEU A 256 3.93 11.78 -14.40
N PRO A 257 4.93 11.77 -13.51
CA PRO A 257 6.27 12.21 -13.88
C PRO A 257 6.96 11.16 -14.79
N PRO A 258 7.78 11.58 -15.77
CA PRO A 258 8.51 10.65 -16.65
C PRO A 258 9.39 9.64 -15.89
N SER A 259 9.90 10.02 -14.71
CA SER A 259 10.69 9.16 -13.82
C SER A 259 9.91 7.96 -13.29
N LEU A 260 8.60 8.08 -13.09
CA LEU A 260 7.77 6.95 -12.67
C LEU A 260 7.67 5.91 -13.79
N ARG A 261 7.55 6.35 -15.05
CA ARG A 261 7.56 5.44 -16.19
C ARG A 261 8.85 4.63 -16.22
N ALA A 262 10.00 5.29 -16.07
CA ALA A 262 11.30 4.61 -15.99
C ALA A 262 11.35 3.61 -14.82
N PHE A 263 10.76 3.94 -13.67
CA PHE A 263 10.63 3.01 -12.54
C PHE A 263 9.82 1.75 -12.87
N LEU A 264 8.63 1.94 -13.46
CA LEU A 264 7.71 0.86 -13.81
C LEU A 264 8.23 -0.02 -14.95
N THR A 265 9.05 0.52 -15.86
CA THR A 265 9.57 -0.21 -17.02
C THR A 265 11.03 -0.66 -16.91
N ALA A 266 11.71 -0.37 -15.79
CA ALA A 266 13.13 -0.68 -15.61
C ALA A 266 13.48 -2.18 -15.81
N ASN A 267 12.51 -3.09 -15.60
CA ASN A 267 12.70 -4.53 -15.73
C ASN A 267 12.04 -5.14 -16.99
N SER A 268 11.58 -4.33 -17.94
CA SER A 268 10.85 -4.81 -19.12
C SER A 268 11.70 -5.59 -20.14
N GLY A 269 12.98 -5.88 -19.84
CA GLY A 269 13.85 -6.70 -20.68
C GLY A 269 14.00 -6.19 -22.12
N GLY A 270 13.89 -4.87 -22.34
CA GLY A 270 13.96 -4.25 -23.67
C GLY A 270 12.67 -4.33 -24.51
N ARG A 271 11.56 -4.86 -23.96
CA ARG A 271 10.27 -4.87 -24.66
C ARG A 271 9.67 -3.47 -24.75
N THR A 272 9.28 -3.07 -25.96
CA THR A 272 8.49 -1.85 -26.17
C THR A 272 7.12 -2.04 -25.53
N ARG A 273 6.80 -1.17 -24.56
CA ARG A 273 5.51 -1.16 -23.87
C ARG A 273 4.65 -0.01 -24.30
N GLY A 274 3.34 -0.21 -24.18
CA GLY A 274 2.40 0.88 -24.31
C GLY A 274 2.58 1.92 -23.20
N PRO A 275 1.97 3.10 -23.34
CA PRO A 275 1.81 4.04 -22.25
C PRO A 275 1.25 3.37 -20.99
N ILE A 276 1.77 3.76 -19.82
CA ILE A 276 1.21 3.37 -18.52
C ILE A 276 0.76 4.65 -17.81
N THR A 277 -0.47 4.65 -17.32
CA THR A 277 -1.03 5.78 -16.57
C THR A 277 -1.72 5.34 -15.28
N LEU A 278 -2.08 6.30 -14.44
CA LEU A 278 -2.88 6.10 -13.24
C LEU A 278 -4.34 6.40 -13.58
N PHE A 279 -5.23 5.50 -13.18
CA PHE A 279 -6.67 5.68 -13.31
C PHE A 279 -7.32 5.73 -11.94
N ARG A 280 -8.32 6.60 -11.80
CA ARG A 280 -9.23 6.63 -10.65
C ARG A 280 -10.58 6.03 -11.04
N ALA A 281 -11.12 5.15 -10.20
CA ALA A 281 -12.44 4.55 -10.42
C ALA A 281 -13.53 5.64 -10.50
N HIS A 282 -14.42 5.50 -11.48
CA HIS A 282 -15.55 6.40 -11.66
C HIS A 282 -16.71 5.97 -10.73
N PRO A 283 -17.23 6.85 -9.85
CA PRO A 283 -18.24 6.48 -8.84
C PRO A 283 -19.57 6.03 -9.45
N ALA A 284 -19.91 6.51 -10.65
CA ALA A 284 -21.10 6.08 -11.39
C ALA A 284 -20.94 4.72 -12.12
N HIS A 285 -19.73 4.17 -12.20
CA HIS A 285 -19.46 2.88 -12.85
C HIS A 285 -18.71 1.92 -11.91
N PRO A 286 -19.25 1.61 -10.72
CA PRO A 286 -18.66 0.60 -9.86
C PRO A 286 -18.85 -0.79 -10.49
N ARG A 287 -18.07 -1.77 -10.04
CA ARG A 287 -18.21 -3.16 -10.51
C ARG A 287 -19.08 -3.96 -9.58
N GLU A 288 -20.15 -4.53 -10.11
CA GLU A 288 -21.10 -5.36 -9.35
C GLU A 288 -20.54 -6.77 -9.08
N ILE A 289 -20.89 -7.29 -7.90
CA ILE A 289 -20.37 -8.57 -7.41
C ILE A 289 -21.51 -9.55 -7.22
N PHE A 290 -21.52 -10.60 -8.04
CA PHE A 290 -22.57 -11.63 -8.00
C PHE A 290 -22.10 -12.95 -7.41
N ARG A 291 -20.85 -13.35 -7.70
CA ARG A 291 -20.33 -14.68 -7.35
C ARG A 291 -20.19 -14.78 -5.84
N CYS A 292 -20.76 -15.81 -5.23
CA CYS A 292 -20.76 -16.07 -3.78
C CYS A 292 -21.18 -14.90 -2.88
N ALA A 293 -21.61 -13.77 -3.43
CA ALA A 293 -22.03 -12.61 -2.68
C ALA A 293 -23.45 -12.85 -2.15
N PRO A 294 -23.81 -12.26 -1.00
CA PRO A 294 -25.21 -12.23 -0.60
C PRO A 294 -26.01 -11.49 -1.68
N ARG A 295 -27.28 -11.87 -1.82
CA ARG A 295 -28.14 -11.29 -2.84
C ARG A 295 -28.67 -9.94 -2.38
N LYS A 296 -29.19 -9.14 -3.32
CA LYS A 296 -29.74 -7.81 -3.01
C LYS A 296 -30.89 -7.89 -2.01
N GLU A 297 -31.70 -8.94 -2.07
CA GLU A 297 -32.76 -9.23 -1.11
C GLU A 297 -32.26 -9.50 0.32
N ASP A 298 -31.02 -10.01 0.47
CA ASP A 298 -30.46 -10.37 1.77
C ASP A 298 -29.81 -9.17 2.48
N VAL A 299 -29.26 -8.21 1.72
CA VAL A 299 -28.50 -7.05 2.28
C VAL A 299 -29.06 -5.69 1.87
N GLY A 300 -30.12 -5.64 1.07
CA GLY A 300 -30.79 -4.41 0.64
C GLY A 300 -30.14 -3.66 -0.53
N PHE A 301 -28.95 -4.07 -0.97
CA PHE A 301 -28.23 -3.47 -2.10
C PHE A 301 -27.43 -4.51 -2.89
N GLN A 302 -27.12 -4.21 -4.14
CA GLN A 302 -26.18 -5.03 -4.93
C GLN A 302 -24.75 -4.74 -4.45
N PRO A 303 -23.99 -5.72 -3.94
CA PRO A 303 -22.60 -5.49 -3.54
C PRO A 303 -21.75 -5.05 -4.73
N VAL A 304 -20.86 -4.08 -4.49
CA VAL A 304 -20.01 -3.48 -5.52
C VAL A 304 -18.56 -3.30 -5.06
N THR A 305 -17.64 -3.11 -5.99
CA THR A 305 -16.26 -2.73 -5.69
C THR A 305 -15.69 -1.78 -6.76
N ALA A 306 -14.59 -1.09 -6.42
CA ALA A 306 -13.77 -0.33 -7.36
C ALA A 306 -12.74 -1.26 -8.05
N PHE A 307 -11.43 -1.02 -7.88
CA PHE A 307 -10.38 -1.84 -8.47
C PHE A 307 -9.92 -3.02 -7.58
N ALA A 308 -10.67 -3.40 -6.55
CA ALA A 308 -10.41 -4.66 -5.83
C ALA A 308 -10.49 -5.88 -6.75
N ASP A 309 -10.14 -7.08 -6.29
CA ASP A 309 -10.24 -8.24 -7.17
C ASP A 309 -11.69 -8.68 -7.36
N ALA A 310 -12.43 -8.79 -6.27
CA ALA A 310 -13.80 -9.28 -6.32
C ALA A 310 -14.73 -8.77 -5.21
N TYR A 311 -14.25 -8.44 -4.00
CA TYR A 311 -15.13 -8.06 -2.88
C TYR A 311 -14.68 -6.77 -2.18
N PRO A 312 -15.60 -6.09 -1.45
CA PRO A 312 -15.31 -4.85 -0.75
C PRO A 312 -14.24 -4.98 0.32
N LEU A 313 -14.24 -6.10 1.06
CA LEU A 313 -13.36 -6.33 2.18
C LEU A 313 -12.72 -7.73 2.08
N HIS A 314 -11.48 -7.83 2.55
CA HIS A 314 -10.75 -9.09 2.70
C HIS A 314 -10.27 -9.23 4.15
N LEU A 315 -10.65 -10.32 4.81
CA LEU A 315 -10.27 -10.65 6.18
C LEU A 315 -9.22 -11.74 6.21
N LEU A 316 -8.30 -11.63 7.16
CA LEU A 316 -7.28 -12.63 7.41
C LEU A 316 -7.08 -12.82 8.92
N ASN A 317 -6.93 -14.06 9.34
CA ASN A 317 -6.56 -14.38 10.71
C ASN A 317 -5.05 -14.48 10.85
N LEU A 318 -4.50 -13.77 11.84
CA LEU A 318 -3.06 -13.76 12.08
C LEU A 318 -2.52 -15.17 12.40
N ALA A 319 -3.27 -15.99 13.14
CA ALA A 319 -2.87 -17.37 13.46
C ALA A 319 -2.73 -18.25 12.21
N SER A 320 -3.62 -18.08 11.23
CA SER A 320 -3.55 -18.76 9.93
C SER A 320 -2.26 -18.40 9.18
N VAL A 321 -1.86 -17.12 9.20
CA VAL A 321 -0.61 -16.70 8.56
C VAL A 321 0.60 -17.26 9.29
N ARG A 322 0.57 -17.33 10.63
CA ARG A 322 1.67 -17.92 11.41
C ARG A 322 1.82 -19.42 11.16
N ASP A 323 0.73 -20.16 10.96
CA ASP A 323 0.80 -21.57 10.54
C ASP A 323 1.49 -21.71 9.16
N VAL A 324 1.10 -20.90 8.17
CA VAL A 324 1.75 -20.89 6.84
C VAL A 324 3.23 -20.53 6.97
N ALA A 325 3.55 -19.50 7.75
CA ALA A 325 4.91 -19.03 7.96
C ALA A 325 5.83 -20.13 8.52
N ARG A 326 5.33 -20.92 9.49
CA ARG A 326 6.09 -22.05 10.07
C ARG A 326 6.46 -23.10 9.03
N ARG A 327 5.59 -23.32 8.04
CA ARG A 327 5.78 -24.35 6.99
C ARG A 327 6.71 -23.91 5.87
N CYS A 328 6.89 -22.60 5.65
CA CYS A 328 7.77 -22.05 4.63
C CYS A 328 8.99 -21.31 5.19
N VAL A 329 9.29 -21.45 6.49
CA VAL A 329 10.35 -20.69 7.18
C VAL A 329 11.74 -20.89 6.58
N GLY A 330 12.00 -22.05 5.95
CA GLY A 330 13.27 -22.33 5.28
C GLY A 330 13.53 -21.48 4.03
N ASP A 331 12.47 -21.08 3.32
CA ASP A 331 12.55 -20.25 2.09
C ASP A 331 12.23 -18.77 2.39
N ILE A 332 11.28 -18.53 3.28
CA ILE A 332 10.85 -17.19 3.71
C ILE A 332 10.94 -17.12 5.24
N PRO A 333 12.10 -16.72 5.81
CA PRO A 333 12.31 -16.70 7.27
C PRO A 333 11.32 -15.81 8.02
N ARG A 334 10.82 -14.74 7.38
CA ARG A 334 9.83 -13.82 7.94
C ARG A 334 8.71 -13.56 6.95
N LEU A 335 7.67 -14.40 7.00
CA LEU A 335 6.48 -14.22 6.17
C LEU A 335 5.54 -13.17 6.81
N SER A 336 5.59 -11.92 6.33
CA SER A 336 4.68 -10.86 6.78
C SER A 336 3.25 -11.04 6.26
N VAL A 337 2.26 -10.70 7.09
CA VAL A 337 0.84 -10.67 6.71
C VAL A 337 0.56 -9.74 5.51
N ARG A 338 1.40 -8.72 5.31
CA ARG A 338 1.27 -7.70 4.24
C ARG A 338 1.25 -8.31 2.84
N ARG A 339 1.92 -9.46 2.64
CA ARG A 339 1.91 -10.24 1.39
C ARG A 339 0.51 -10.67 0.95
N PHE A 340 -0.41 -10.82 1.90
CA PHE A 340 -1.75 -11.31 1.63
C PHE A 340 -2.79 -10.23 1.36
N ARG A 341 -2.45 -8.96 1.63
CA ARG A 341 -3.25 -7.76 1.33
C ARG A 341 -4.68 -7.80 1.87
N ALA A 342 -4.82 -8.21 3.13
CA ALA A 342 -6.09 -8.13 3.86
C ALA A 342 -6.39 -6.70 4.29
N ASN A 343 -7.66 -6.34 4.27
CA ASN A 343 -8.15 -5.08 4.80
C ASN A 343 -8.38 -5.17 6.31
N VAL A 344 -8.84 -6.33 6.79
CA VAL A 344 -9.12 -6.59 8.20
C VAL A 344 -8.26 -7.77 8.65
N LEU A 345 -7.32 -7.51 9.56
CA LEU A 345 -6.57 -8.58 10.22
C LEU A 345 -7.21 -8.83 11.59
N VAL A 346 -7.53 -10.08 11.90
CA VAL A 346 -8.08 -10.48 13.20
C VAL A 346 -7.06 -11.29 14.00
N GLN A 347 -7.18 -11.22 15.32
CA GLN A 347 -6.43 -12.05 16.28
C GLN A 347 -7.40 -12.76 17.23
N GLY A 348 -6.94 -13.84 17.86
CA GLY A 348 -7.71 -14.61 18.84
C GLY A 348 -8.14 -16.01 18.34
N PRO A 349 -8.82 -16.13 17.18
CA PRO A 349 -9.25 -17.43 16.67
C PRO A 349 -8.09 -18.38 16.38
N PRO A 350 -8.27 -19.71 16.53
CA PRO A 350 -7.28 -20.69 16.09
C PRO A 350 -7.04 -20.59 14.58
N ALA A 351 -5.87 -21.06 14.14
CA ALA A 351 -5.51 -21.04 12.73
C ALA A 351 -6.62 -21.68 11.88
N PHE A 352 -7.02 -20.95 10.84
CA PHE A 352 -8.03 -21.32 9.85
C PHE A 352 -9.47 -21.38 10.35
N ALA A 353 -9.76 -20.97 11.59
CA ALA A 353 -11.13 -20.90 12.09
C ALA A 353 -12.06 -20.07 11.18
N GLU A 354 -11.51 -19.04 10.53
CA GLU A 354 -12.24 -18.17 9.62
C GLU A 354 -12.78 -18.88 8.37
N ASP A 355 -12.23 -20.03 7.99
CA ASP A 355 -12.63 -20.77 6.77
C ASP A 355 -14.09 -21.23 6.77
N ALA A 356 -14.69 -21.32 7.97
CA ALA A 356 -16.06 -21.78 8.18
C ALA A 356 -17.03 -20.63 8.48
N TRP A 357 -16.58 -19.38 8.61
CA TRP A 357 -17.45 -18.27 8.98
C TRP A 357 -18.38 -17.92 7.80
N LYS A 358 -19.68 -17.86 8.05
CA LYS A 358 -20.71 -17.41 7.09
C LYS A 358 -21.16 -16.00 7.40
N ARG A 359 -21.37 -15.71 8.68
CA ARG A 359 -21.75 -14.39 9.19
C ARG A 359 -20.99 -14.07 10.45
N ILE A 360 -20.49 -12.86 10.52
CA ILE A 360 -19.86 -12.30 11.71
C ILE A 360 -20.53 -10.97 12.08
N ARG A 361 -20.41 -10.59 13.35
CA ARG A 361 -20.71 -9.25 13.83
C ARG A 361 -19.42 -8.62 14.34
N VAL A 362 -19.21 -7.37 13.93
CA VAL A 362 -18.14 -6.53 14.46
C VAL A 362 -18.75 -5.43 15.30
N CYS A 363 -18.29 -5.30 16.54
CA CYS A 363 -18.88 -4.37 17.49
C CYS A 363 -17.83 -3.83 18.46
N GLY A 364 -18.13 -2.68 19.07
CA GLY A 364 -17.26 -2.10 20.08
C GLY A 364 -17.13 -3.03 21.30
N PRO A 365 -15.98 -3.06 22.01
CA PRO A 365 -15.76 -3.97 23.13
C PRO A 365 -16.79 -3.89 24.27
N ALA A 366 -17.45 -2.74 24.42
CA ALA A 366 -18.44 -2.47 25.46
C ALA A 366 -19.83 -3.06 25.16
N VAL A 367 -20.12 -3.42 23.91
CA VAL A 367 -21.45 -3.87 23.47
C VAL A 367 -21.44 -5.33 22.98
N VAL A 368 -20.39 -6.10 23.29
CA VAL A 368 -20.32 -7.52 22.97
C VAL A 368 -21.47 -8.28 23.63
N GLY A 369 -22.17 -9.12 22.87
CA GLY A 369 -23.30 -9.91 23.36
C GLY A 369 -24.64 -9.17 23.46
N THR A 370 -24.71 -7.87 23.15
CA THR A 370 -25.99 -7.12 23.13
C THR A 370 -26.78 -7.34 21.85
N GLY A 371 -26.13 -7.86 20.80
CA GLY A 371 -26.69 -7.96 19.45
C GLY A 371 -26.45 -6.70 18.58
N GLU A 372 -25.89 -5.63 19.14
CA GLU A 372 -25.51 -4.43 18.40
C GLU A 372 -24.17 -4.60 17.67
N GLY A 373 -24.06 -4.01 16.47
CA GLY A 373 -22.83 -4.01 15.69
C GLY A 373 -23.09 -4.11 14.19
N LEU A 374 -22.00 -4.09 13.41
CA LEU A 374 -22.05 -4.32 11.99
C LEU A 374 -22.05 -5.81 11.70
N GLU A 375 -23.12 -6.31 11.09
CA GLU A 375 -23.12 -7.64 10.49
C GLU A 375 -22.38 -7.63 9.15
N ILE A 376 -21.59 -8.68 8.93
CA ILE A 376 -20.78 -8.85 7.72
C ILE A 376 -20.92 -10.30 7.26
N TYR A 377 -21.27 -10.47 5.99
CA TYR A 377 -21.27 -11.77 5.33
C TYR A 377 -19.85 -12.15 4.92
N ALA A 378 -19.39 -13.31 5.39
CA ALA A 378 -18.23 -13.97 4.82
C ALA A 378 -18.69 -14.75 3.59
N SER A 379 -18.48 -14.16 2.42
CA SER A 379 -19.04 -14.63 1.15
C SER A 379 -18.38 -15.93 0.68
N CYS A 380 -17.05 -15.93 0.61
CA CYS A 380 -16.29 -17.10 0.21
C CYS A 380 -14.86 -17.07 0.76
N ARG A 381 -14.20 -18.23 0.70
CA ARG A 381 -12.77 -18.35 0.96
C ARG A 381 -11.98 -17.61 -0.11
N THR A 382 -10.92 -16.92 0.30
CA THR A 382 -10.05 -16.18 -0.63
C THR A 382 -9.10 -17.14 -1.33
N MET A 383 -9.41 -17.48 -2.57
CA MET A 383 -8.51 -18.24 -3.44
C MET A 383 -7.25 -17.43 -3.75
N ARG A 384 -6.09 -17.98 -3.39
CA ARG A 384 -4.78 -17.32 -3.50
C ARG A 384 -4.17 -17.57 -4.88
N CYS A 385 -3.79 -16.47 -5.52
CA CYS A 385 -2.87 -16.48 -6.66
C CYS A 385 -1.41 -16.38 -6.19
N LYS A 386 -0.47 -16.21 -7.13
CA LYS A 386 0.96 -16.03 -6.85
C LYS A 386 1.36 -14.63 -6.34
N LEU A 387 0.41 -13.71 -6.13
CA LEU A 387 0.71 -12.37 -5.61
C LEU A 387 1.50 -12.39 -4.29
N PRO A 388 1.19 -13.25 -3.29
CA PRO A 388 1.92 -13.28 -2.01
C PRO A 388 3.40 -13.63 -2.13
N ASN A 389 3.84 -14.12 -3.29
CA ASN A 389 5.25 -14.39 -3.55
C ASN A 389 6.08 -13.10 -3.66
N VAL A 390 5.45 -11.96 -3.96
CA VAL A 390 6.11 -10.66 -3.99
C VAL A 390 6.36 -10.20 -2.55
N ASP A 391 7.63 -9.94 -2.24
CA ASP A 391 8.03 -9.33 -1.00
C ASP A 391 7.66 -7.83 -1.01
N PRO A 392 6.91 -7.34 0.00
CA PRO A 392 6.41 -5.97 0.00
C PRO A 392 7.50 -4.92 0.21
N ASP A 393 8.64 -5.28 0.82
CA ASP A 393 9.71 -4.34 1.15
C ASP A 393 10.76 -4.25 0.02
N THR A 394 10.93 -5.34 -0.73
CA THR A 394 11.93 -5.40 -1.82
C THR A 394 11.32 -5.42 -3.22
N GLY A 395 10.03 -5.71 -3.35
CA GLY A 395 9.36 -5.90 -4.64
C GLY A 395 9.87 -7.13 -5.41
N VAL A 396 10.69 -7.98 -4.78
CA VAL A 396 11.24 -9.20 -5.38
C VAL A 396 10.23 -10.33 -5.23
N ARG A 397 9.97 -11.03 -6.34
CA ARG A 397 9.07 -12.18 -6.37
C ARG A 397 9.84 -13.46 -6.09
N HIS A 398 9.48 -14.17 -5.03
CA HIS A 398 9.97 -15.53 -4.81
C HIS A 398 9.44 -16.47 -5.91
N PRO A 399 10.26 -17.36 -6.50
CA PRO A 399 9.82 -18.22 -7.60
C PRO A 399 8.64 -19.13 -7.24
N ALA A 400 8.54 -19.57 -5.97
CA ALA A 400 7.57 -20.59 -5.58
C ALA A 400 6.76 -20.30 -4.30
N GLU A 401 7.21 -19.41 -3.41
CA GLU A 401 6.68 -19.34 -2.03
C GLU A 401 6.03 -17.99 -1.76
N PRO A 402 4.96 -17.91 -0.94
CA PRO A 402 4.34 -19.00 -0.18
C PRO A 402 3.31 -19.83 -0.98
N ASP A 403 3.16 -19.60 -2.29
CA ASP A 403 2.17 -20.30 -3.14
C ASP A 403 2.31 -21.83 -3.10
N ARG A 404 3.53 -22.36 -3.21
CA ARG A 404 3.80 -23.81 -3.15
C ARG A 404 3.41 -24.38 -1.79
N THR A 405 3.85 -23.76 -0.70
CA THR A 405 3.47 -24.17 0.65
C THR A 405 1.95 -24.18 0.82
N LEU A 406 1.26 -23.11 0.45
CA LEU A 406 -0.20 -23.05 0.54
C LEU A 406 -0.86 -24.17 -0.28
N LYS A 407 -0.47 -24.35 -1.54
CA LYS A 407 -1.05 -25.40 -2.41
C LYS A 407 -0.82 -26.82 -1.90
N SER A 408 0.21 -27.06 -1.09
CA SER A 408 0.47 -28.39 -0.54
C SER A 408 -0.62 -28.88 0.42
N TYR A 409 -1.33 -27.99 1.13
CA TYR A 409 -2.30 -28.38 2.16
C TYR A 409 -3.57 -27.53 2.24
N ARG A 410 -3.67 -26.43 1.48
CA ARG A 410 -4.77 -25.46 1.57
C ARG A 410 -5.66 -25.43 0.33
N ARG A 411 -5.59 -26.45 -0.54
CA ARG A 411 -6.57 -26.67 -1.63
C ARG A 411 -7.84 -27.31 -1.08
N ILE A 412 -8.56 -26.55 -0.25
CA ILE A 412 -9.65 -27.05 0.58
C ILE A 412 -11.04 -26.71 0.04
N ASP A 413 -11.15 -25.77 -0.90
CA ASP A 413 -12.45 -25.33 -1.37
C ASP A 413 -12.96 -26.21 -2.53
N PRO A 414 -14.13 -26.84 -2.41
CA PRO A 414 -14.66 -27.73 -3.46
C PRO A 414 -14.94 -27.03 -4.80
N GLY A 415 -15.12 -25.71 -4.79
CA GLY A 415 -15.31 -24.91 -5.99
C GLY A 415 -14.02 -24.65 -6.77
N ASP A 416 -12.85 -24.80 -6.15
CA ASP A 416 -11.56 -24.67 -6.82
C ASP A 416 -10.41 -25.39 -6.13
N TYR A 417 -10.20 -26.66 -6.49
CA TYR A 417 -9.02 -27.43 -6.07
C TYR A 417 -7.71 -27.06 -6.79
N SER A 418 -7.69 -26.07 -7.70
CA SER A 418 -6.44 -25.67 -8.37
C SER A 418 -5.66 -24.62 -7.58
N ASN A 419 -6.35 -23.82 -6.78
CA ASN A 419 -5.75 -22.78 -5.96
C ASN A 419 -5.91 -23.09 -4.47
N ALA A 420 -5.04 -22.51 -3.65
CA ALA A 420 -5.15 -22.62 -2.20
C ALA A 420 -6.06 -21.53 -1.62
N ALA A 421 -6.70 -21.79 -0.48
CA ALA A 421 -7.51 -20.82 0.25
C ALA A 421 -6.77 -20.28 1.49
N LEU A 422 -6.78 -18.95 1.65
CA LEU A 422 -6.32 -18.28 2.88
C LEU A 422 -7.00 -16.92 3.06
N GLY A 423 -7.74 -16.78 4.15
CA GLY A 423 -8.56 -15.60 4.45
C GLY A 423 -9.94 -15.65 3.81
N MET A 424 -10.80 -14.69 4.13
CA MET A 424 -12.21 -14.64 3.71
C MET A 424 -12.54 -13.35 2.97
N GLN A 425 -13.34 -13.46 1.91
CA GLN A 425 -13.91 -12.31 1.21
C GLN A 425 -15.21 -11.90 1.89
N LEU A 426 -15.35 -10.61 2.19
CA LEU A 426 -16.39 -10.10 3.06
C LEU A 426 -17.28 -9.05 2.36
N VAL A 427 -18.57 -9.07 2.68
CA VAL A 427 -19.57 -8.08 2.26
C VAL A 427 -20.31 -7.55 3.49
N PRO A 428 -20.10 -6.28 3.88
CA PRO A 428 -20.86 -5.63 4.95
C PRO A 428 -22.36 -5.55 4.63
N VAL A 429 -23.22 -5.64 5.66
CA VAL A 429 -24.68 -5.46 5.50
C VAL A 429 -25.09 -3.98 5.53
N ALA A 430 -24.20 -3.09 5.98
CA ALA A 430 -24.39 -1.65 5.91
C ALA A 430 -23.54 -1.03 4.80
N ARG A 431 -24.08 0.01 4.14
CA ARG A 431 -23.32 0.78 3.14
C ARG A 431 -22.31 1.72 3.76
N GLU A 432 -22.56 2.14 5.01
CA GLU A 432 -21.71 3.03 5.78
C GLU A 432 -21.60 2.54 7.22
N PHE A 433 -20.38 2.40 7.72
CA PHE A 433 -20.07 2.01 9.10
C PHE A 433 -18.61 2.34 9.42
N THR A 434 -18.21 2.46 10.68
CA THR A 434 -16.81 2.68 11.07
C THR A 434 -16.25 1.48 11.80
N LEU A 435 -15.19 0.89 11.26
CA LEU A 435 -14.40 -0.17 11.92
C LEU A 435 -13.25 0.43 12.70
N ARG A 436 -12.93 -0.15 13.85
CA ARG A 436 -11.79 0.24 14.69
C ARG A 436 -10.94 -0.96 15.05
N VAL A 437 -9.63 -0.73 15.14
CA VAL A 437 -8.72 -1.67 15.80
C VAL A 437 -9.20 -1.87 17.23
N GLY A 438 -9.28 -3.14 17.65
CA GLY A 438 -9.82 -3.51 18.95
C GLY A 438 -11.30 -3.90 18.96
N ASP A 439 -12.08 -3.60 17.91
CA ASP A 439 -13.47 -4.05 17.81
C ASP A 439 -13.54 -5.58 17.87
N ALA A 440 -14.49 -6.08 18.65
CA ALA A 440 -14.71 -7.51 18.86
C ALA A 440 -15.27 -8.17 17.60
N VAL A 441 -14.96 -9.46 17.43
CA VAL A 441 -15.51 -10.28 16.34
C VAL A 441 -16.32 -11.42 16.93
N GLU A 442 -17.64 -11.38 16.71
CA GLU A 442 -18.58 -12.41 17.10
C GLU A 442 -18.97 -13.24 15.87
N VAL A 443 -18.89 -14.57 15.96
CA VAL A 443 -19.34 -15.45 14.88
C VAL A 443 -20.81 -15.76 15.08
N LEU A 444 -21.63 -15.41 14.09
CA LEU A 444 -23.08 -15.61 14.13
C LEU A 444 -23.49 -16.91 13.47
N GLU A 445 -22.78 -17.31 12.42
CA GLU A 445 -23.10 -18.48 11.61
C GLU A 445 -21.82 -19.10 11.06
N THR A 446 -21.75 -20.42 11.12
CA THR A 446 -20.69 -21.22 10.50
C THR A 446 -21.26 -22.23 9.51
N GLY A 447 -20.48 -22.60 8.51
CA GLY A 447 -20.87 -23.62 7.54
C GLY A 447 -19.84 -23.79 6.43
N GLU A 448 -20.23 -24.56 5.42
CA GLU A 448 -19.36 -24.80 4.27
C GLU A 448 -19.39 -23.66 3.25
N HIS A 449 -18.28 -23.54 2.52
CA HIS A 449 -18.18 -22.67 1.34
C HIS A 449 -17.91 -23.47 0.08
N PHE A 450 -18.45 -22.94 -1.01
CA PHE A 450 -18.21 -23.40 -2.36
C PHE A 450 -17.87 -22.18 -3.23
N TYR A 451 -16.63 -22.10 -3.67
CA TYR A 451 -16.13 -20.98 -4.47
C TYR A 451 -16.63 -21.05 -5.92
N ILE A 452 -17.27 -19.99 -6.39
CA ILE A 452 -17.69 -19.87 -7.79
C ILE A 452 -16.60 -19.12 -8.56
N LYS A 453 -15.93 -19.80 -9.51
CA LYS A 453 -14.82 -19.21 -10.29
C LYS A 453 -15.25 -17.96 -11.06
N MET A 454 -14.32 -17.02 -11.19
CA MET A 454 -14.54 -15.78 -11.93
C MET A 454 -14.63 -16.01 -13.44
N LEU A 455 -13.75 -16.89 -13.92
CA LEU A 455 -13.57 -17.27 -15.31
C LEU A 455 -14.13 -18.67 -15.53
N ALA A 456 -14.66 -18.92 -16.72
CA ALA A 456 -15.06 -20.26 -17.12
C ALA A 456 -13.84 -21.21 -17.21
N PRO A 457 -14.02 -22.54 -17.04
CA PRO A 457 -12.92 -23.49 -17.25
C PRO A 457 -12.28 -23.31 -18.63
N GLY A 458 -10.97 -23.04 -18.67
CA GLY A 458 -10.21 -22.83 -19.91
C GLY A 458 -10.16 -21.38 -20.42
N GLU A 459 -10.96 -20.47 -19.85
CA GLU A 459 -10.90 -19.05 -20.19
C GLU A 459 -9.62 -18.42 -19.62
N LYS A 460 -8.82 -17.80 -20.50
CA LYS A 460 -7.56 -17.12 -20.13
C LYS A 460 -7.78 -15.62 -20.14
N VAL A 461 -7.60 -14.99 -18.99
CA VAL A 461 -7.53 -13.53 -18.85
C VAL A 461 -6.15 -13.17 -18.34
N GLU A 462 -5.55 -12.12 -18.91
CA GLU A 462 -4.23 -11.64 -18.51
C GLU A 462 -4.18 -11.35 -16.99
N GLY A 463 -3.18 -11.90 -16.31
CA GLY A 463 -2.97 -11.73 -14.87
C GLY A 463 -3.71 -12.71 -13.94
N VAL A 464 -4.48 -13.67 -14.46
CA VAL A 464 -5.16 -14.74 -13.68
C VAL A 464 -4.43 -16.07 -13.76
#